data_AF-A0A7C2WNH7-F1
#
_entry.id   AF-A0A7C2WNH7-F1
#
_cell.length_a   1.000
_cell.length_b   1.000
_cell.length_c   1.000
_cell.angle_alpha   90.00
_cell.angle_beta   90.00
_cell.angle_gamma   90.00
#
_symmetry.space_group_name_H-M   'P 1'
#
loop_
_entity.id
_entity.type
_entity.pdbx_description
1 polymer ?
#
loop_
_entity_poly.entity_id
_entity_poly.type
_entity_poly.pdbx_seq_one_letter_code
_entity_poly.pdbx_strand_id
1 'polypeptide(L)' 'MTKDKPLLLLFDGNALVHRAFHALPPLTVSKTGEMVNAVHGFASTLLKVLAELK' A
#
# COMPACT_ATOMS: atom_id res chain seq x y z
N MET A 1 7.66 8.47 34.77
CA MET A 1 7.70 8.84 33.34
C MET A 1 7.45 7.57 32.55
N THR A 2 6.23 7.36 32.07
CA THR A 2 5.91 6.22 31.19
C THR A 2 6.61 6.46 29.86
N LYS A 3 7.57 5.60 29.52
CA LYS A 3 8.27 5.62 28.24
C LYS A 3 7.22 5.40 27.14
N ASP A 4 7.06 6.35 26.24
CA ASP A 4 6.13 6.21 25.12
C ASP A 4 6.48 4.93 24.36
N LYS A 5 5.48 4.04 24.25
CA LYS A 5 5.67 2.76 23.57
C LYS A 5 5.83 3.03 22.07
N PRO A 6 6.87 2.48 21.42
CA PRO A 6 7.01 2.63 19.98
C PRO A 6 5.80 2.01 19.26
N LEU A 7 5.32 2.70 18.22
CA LEU A 7 4.21 2.21 17.40
C LEU A 7 4.68 1.03 16.54
N LEU A 8 4.00 -0.11 16.67
CA LEU A 8 4.13 -1.25 15.75
C LEU A 8 2.90 -1.31 14.86
N LEU A 9 3.09 -1.13 13.56
CA LEU A 9 2.04 -1.26 12.56
C LEU A 9 2.16 -2.59 11.83
N LEU A 10 1.05 -3.32 11.72
CA LEU A 10 0.98 -4.62 11.05
C LEU A 10 0.05 -4.53 9.84
N PHE A 11 0.50 -5.08 8.72
CA PHE A 11 -0.25 -5.11 7.46
C PHE A 11 -0.58 -6.54 7.06
N ASP A 12 -1.83 -6.79 6.68
CA ASP A 12 -2.20 -7.97 5.90
C ASP A 12 -1.93 -7.68 4.41
N GLY A 13 -0.76 -8.11 3.93
CA GLY A 13 -0.32 -7.86 2.57
C GLY A 13 -1.27 -8.47 1.52
N ASN A 14 -1.80 -9.67 1.76
CA ASN A 14 -2.66 -10.34 0.78
C ASN A 14 -4.00 -9.61 0.62
N ALA A 15 -4.64 -9.27 1.75
CA ALA A 15 -5.89 -8.52 1.73
C ALA A 15 -5.72 -7.10 1.16
N LEU A 16 -4.56 -6.47 1.36
CA LEU A 16 -4.28 -5.14 0.81
C LEU A 16 -4.00 -5.17 -0.69
N VAL A 17 -3.22 -6.15 -1.16
CA VAL A 17 -2.97 -6.32 -2.61
C VAL A 17 -4.27 -6.65 -3.34
N HIS A 18 -5.11 -7.53 -2.80
CA HIS A 18 -6.41 -7.84 -3.40
C HIS A 18 -7.31 -6.60 -3.50
N ARG A 19 -7.36 -5.78 -2.44
CA ARG A 19 -8.10 -4.51 -2.44
C ARG A 19 -7.52 -3.51 -3.43
N ALA A 20 -6.20 -3.34 -3.45
CA ALA A 20 -5.51 -2.44 -4.37
C ALA A 20 -5.77 -2.80 -5.84
N PHE A 21 -5.80 -4.10 -6.17
CA PHE A 21 -6.11 -4.59 -7.51
C PHE A 21 -7.53 -4.20 -7.96
N HIS A 22 -8.53 -4.34 -7.08
CA HIS A 22 -9.93 -4.09 -7.44
C HIS A 22 -10.37 -2.63 -7.26
N ALA A 23 -9.68 -1.85 -6.43
CA ALA A 23 -10.05 -0.47 -6.12
C ALA A 23 -9.57 0.55 -7.17
N LEU A 24 -8.52 0.21 -7.92
CA LEU A 24 -7.93 1.09 -8.93
C LEU A 24 -8.34 0.65 -10.34
N PRO A 25 -8.51 1.59 -11.28
CA PRO A 25 -8.70 1.24 -12.69
C PRO A 25 -7.51 0.41 -13.21
N PRO A 26 -7.68 -0.33 -14.32
CA PRO A 26 -6.57 -1.04 -14.93
C PRO A 26 -5.41 -0.09 -15.23
N LEU A 27 -4.27 -0.33 -14.59
CA LEU A 27 -3.03 0.39 -14.82
C LEU A 27 -2.03 -0.59 -15.40
N THR A 28 -1.43 -0.21 -16.52
CA THR A 28 -0.45 -1.02 -17.23
C THR A 28 0.81 -0.23 -17.50
N VAL A 29 1.95 -0.92 -17.54
CA VAL A 29 3.19 -0.33 -18.08
C VAL A 29 3.01 -0.11 -19.58
N SER A 30 3.13 1.12 -20.07
CA SER A 30 2.83 1.44 -21.49
C SER A 30 3.68 0.68 -22.50
N LYS A 31 4.90 0.25 -22.13
CA LYS A 31 5.82 -0.48 -23.03
C LYS A 31 5.59 -2.00 -23.04
N THR A 32 5.23 -2.59 -21.91
CA THR A 32 5.13 -4.06 -21.76
C THR A 32 3.68 -4.55 -21.62
N GLY A 33 2.74 -3.67 -21.31
CA GLY A 33 1.34 -4.01 -21.05
C GLY A 33 1.10 -4.67 -19.69
N GLU A 34 2.14 -4.84 -18.87
CA GLU A 34 2.03 -5.53 -17.57
C GLU A 34 1.15 -4.74 -16.60
N MET A 35 0.21 -5.45 -15.96
CA MET A 35 -0.69 -4.87 -14.95
C MET A 35 0.08 -4.49 -13.69
N VAL A 36 -0.07 -3.24 -13.25
CA VAL A 36 0.66 -2.68 -12.09
C VAL A 36 -0.24 -1.99 -11.08
N ASN A 37 -1.56 -2.00 -11.28
CA ASN A 37 -2.55 -1.38 -10.38
C ASN A 37 -2.43 -1.86 -8.93
N ALA A 38 -2.30 -3.18 -8.70
CA ALA A 38 -2.18 -3.72 -7.34
C ALA A 38 -0.91 -3.24 -6.62
N VAL A 39 0.22 -3.26 -7.32
CA VAL A 39 1.52 -2.82 -6.77
C VAL A 39 1.49 -1.32 -6.48
N HIS A 40 0.97 -0.53 -7.42
CA HIS A 40 0.80 0.91 -7.25
C HIS A 40 -0.07 1.23 -6.03
N GLY A 41 -1.27 0.65 -5.94
CA GLY A 41 -2.19 0.92 -4.83
C GLY A 41 -1.67 0.47 -3.46
N PHE A 42 -0.97 -0.67 -3.40
CA PHE A 42 -0.32 -1.13 -2.18
C PHE A 42 0.78 -0.15 -1.73
N ALA A 43 1.69 0.23 -2.63
CA ALA A 43 2.77 1.15 -2.33
C ALA A 43 2.26 2.53 -1.93
N SER A 44 1.25 3.08 -2.63
CA SER A 44 0.62 4.36 -2.27
C SER A 44 0.02 4.32 -0.86
N THR A 45 -0.64 3.22 -0.50
CA THR A 45 -1.20 3.04 0.85
C THR A 45 -0.10 3.04 1.91
N LEU A 46 0.97 2.30 1.69
CA LEU A 46 2.11 2.26 2.61
C LEU A 46 2.74 3.65 2.79
N LEU A 47 3.01 4.36 1.69
CA LEU A 47 3.60 5.70 1.74
C LEU A 47 2.69 6.70 2.45
N LYS A 48 1.38 6.64 2.22
CA LYS A 48 0.40 7.49 2.90
C LYS A 48 0.43 7.26 4.40
N VAL A 49 0.39 6.00 4.84
CA VAL A 49 0.39 5.65 6.26
C VAL A 49 1.68 6.07 6.95
N LEU A 50 2.83 5.90 6.29
CA LEU A 50 4.12 6.38 6.81
C LEU A 50 4.18 7.92 6.93
N ALA A 51 3.49 8.65 6.06
CA ALA A 51 3.40 10.10 6.13
C ALA A 51 2.45 10.58 7.24
N GLU A 52 1.35 9.86 7.48
CA GLU A 52 0.35 10.19 8.51
C GLU A 52 0.79 9.80 9.94
N LEU A 53 1.60 8.76 10.08
CA LEU A 53 2.09 8.25 11.36
C LEU A 53 3.50 8.73 11.72
N LYS A 54 4.06 9.65 10.93
CA LYS A 54 5.30 10.37 11.24
C LYS A 54 5.07 11.38 12.35
#